data_AF-A0ABD4SEL9-F1
#
_entry.id   AF-A0ABD4SEL9-F1
#
_cell.length_a   1.000
_cell.length_b   1.000
_cell.length_c   1.000
_cell.angle_alpha   90.00
_cell.angle_beta   90.00
_cell.angle_gamma   90.00
#
_symmetry.space_group_name_H-M   'P 1'
#
loop_
_entity.id
_entity.type
_entity.pdbx_description
1 polymer ?
#
loop_
_entity_poly.entity_id
_entity_poly.type
_entity_poly.pdbx_seq_one_letter_code
_entity_poly.pdbx_strand_id
1 'polypeptide(L)' 'IDFDKANAQLNSYLDRGYKLFANEIPTTETKFDTSDDIDGPSQVFVVRLDHDTVTVTPDNPVDPGNKINPKDPDSPTYTP' A
#
# COMPACT_ATOMS: atom_id res chain seq x y z
N ILE A 1 7.94 -19.47 4.88
CA ILE A 1 7.66 -18.48 3.82
C ILE A 1 8.18 -17.16 4.31
N ASP A 2 9.07 -16.55 3.54
CA ASP A 2 9.60 -15.22 3.80
C ASP A 2 8.73 -14.19 3.06
N PHE A 3 8.18 -13.24 3.81
CA PHE A 3 7.31 -12.18 3.29
C PHE A 3 8.00 -10.81 3.24
N ASP A 4 9.30 -10.70 3.47
CA ASP A 4 10.02 -9.43 3.57
C ASP A 4 9.86 -8.58 2.30
N LYS A 5 9.91 -9.21 1.12
CA LYS A 5 9.64 -8.51 -0.15
C LYS A 5 8.22 -8.00 -0.26
N ALA A 6 7.23 -8.77 0.18
CA ALA A 6 5.83 -8.36 0.16
C ALA A 6 5.58 -7.22 1.16
N ASN A 7 6.18 -7.28 2.34
CA ASN A 7 6.11 -6.21 3.35
C ASN A 7 6.81 -4.92 2.87
N ALA A 8 7.97 -5.03 2.22
CA ALA A 8 8.65 -3.89 1.61
C ALA A 8 7.80 -3.26 0.49
N GLN A 9 7.15 -4.10 -0.34
CA GLN A 9 6.22 -3.64 -1.37
C GLN A 9 5.00 -2.95 -0.75
N LEU A 10 4.40 -3.51 0.30
CA LEU A 10 3.31 -2.89 1.04
C LEU A 10 3.71 -1.51 1.57
N ASN A 11 4.83 -1.39 2.27
CA ASN A 11 5.33 -0.11 2.78
C ASN A 11 5.57 0.90 1.65
N SER A 12 6.11 0.44 0.52
CA SER A 12 6.32 1.27 -0.67
C SER A 12 5.01 1.88 -1.21
N TYR A 13 3.89 1.15 -1.16
CA TYR A 13 2.57 1.68 -1.51
C TYR A 13 2.04 2.66 -0.45
N LEU A 14 2.21 2.34 0.84
CA LEU A 14 1.76 3.21 1.94
C LEU A 14 2.46 4.58 1.90
N ASP A 15 3.73 4.61 1.52
CA ASP A 15 4.48 5.86 1.35
C ASP A 15 4.06 6.66 0.10
N ARG A 16 3.32 6.03 -0.83
CA ARG A 16 2.87 6.60 -2.10
C ARG A 16 1.37 6.90 -2.15
N GLY A 17 0.77 7.15 -0.98
CA GLY A 17 -0.61 7.60 -0.89
C GLY A 17 -1.64 6.48 -1.02
N TYR A 18 -1.26 5.25 -0.72
CA TYR A 18 -2.23 4.17 -0.47
C TYR A 18 -2.42 3.99 1.03
N LYS A 19 -3.60 3.51 1.41
CA LYS A 19 -3.91 3.08 2.77
C LYS A 19 -4.28 1.60 2.78
N LEU A 20 -3.93 0.93 3.87
CA LEU A 20 -4.23 -0.48 4.04
C LEU A 20 -5.72 -0.69 4.30
N PHE A 21 -6.38 -1.49 3.46
CA PHE A 21 -7.76 -1.92 3.66
C PHE A 21 -7.82 -3.31 4.30
N ALA A 22 -7.05 -4.28 3.75
CA ALA A 22 -6.95 -5.63 4.30
C ALA A 22 -5.54 -6.20 4.07
N ASN A 23 -5.04 -6.96 5.04
CA ASN A 23 -3.73 -7.62 4.96
C ASN A 23 -3.86 -9.09 5.37
N GLU A 24 -3.60 -10.00 4.44
CA GLU A 24 -3.51 -11.43 4.71
C GLU A 24 -2.08 -11.92 4.92
N ILE A 25 -1.06 -11.04 4.87
CA ILE A 25 0.32 -11.43 5.19
C ILE A 25 0.39 -11.86 6.67
N PRO A 26 0.77 -13.11 6.96
CA PRO A 26 0.87 -13.59 8.33
C PRO A 26 1.98 -12.86 9.11
N THR A 27 1.73 -12.60 10.39
CA THR A 27 2.72 -12.00 11.32
C THR A 27 3.55 -13.05 12.06
N THR A 28 3.20 -14.32 11.90
CA THR A 28 3.89 -15.47 12.50
C THR A 28 4.56 -16.32 11.44
N GLU A 29 5.47 -17.19 11.88
CA GLU A 29 6.09 -18.17 11.00
C GLU A 29 5.03 -18.96 10.22
N THR A 30 5.13 -18.93 8.90
CA THR A 30 4.22 -19.63 7.99
C THR A 30 5.04 -20.59 7.15
N LYS A 31 4.56 -21.83 6.97
CA LYS A 31 5.23 -22.86 6.19
C LYS A 31 4.56 -23.01 4.84
N PHE A 32 5.34 -23.43 3.84
CA PHE A 32 4.75 -23.93 2.61
C PHE A 32 3.88 -25.15 2.95
N ASP A 33 2.72 -25.26 2.32
CA ASP A 33 1.95 -26.49 2.38
C ASP A 33 2.60 -27.57 1.50
N THR A 34 1.94 -28.72 1.40
CA THR A 34 2.40 -29.85 0.57
C THR A 34 1.48 -30.08 -0.62
N SER A 35 0.61 -29.12 -0.94
CA SER A 35 -0.35 -29.24 -2.03
C SER A 35 0.37 -29.01 -3.37
N ASP A 36 -0.05 -29.72 -4.42
CA ASP A 36 0.42 -29.45 -5.78
C ASP A 36 -0.38 -28.26 -6.35
N ASP A 37 0.31 -27.35 -7.01
CA ASP A 37 -0.24 -26.13 -7.62
C ASP A 37 -0.66 -26.34 -9.09
N ILE A 38 -0.81 -27.60 -9.54
CA ILE A 38 -1.11 -27.95 -10.94
C ILE A 38 -2.38 -27.27 -11.49
N ASP A 39 -3.40 -27.09 -10.65
CA ASP A 39 -4.67 -26.43 -10.97
C ASP A 39 -4.72 -24.97 -10.49
N GLY A 40 -3.59 -24.42 -10.04
CA GLY A 40 -3.45 -23.07 -9.51
C GLY A 40 -2.82 -23.03 -8.11
N PRO A 41 -2.45 -21.84 -7.61
CA PRO A 41 -1.79 -21.70 -6.33
C PRO A 41 -2.70 -22.14 -5.19
N SER A 42 -2.24 -23.11 -4.41
CA SER A 42 -2.89 -23.62 -3.19
C SER A 42 -2.77 -22.65 -2.01
N GLN A 43 -1.71 -21.84 -1.98
CA GLN A 43 -1.49 -20.79 -0.99
C GLN A 43 -1.47 -19.40 -1.65
N VAL A 44 -2.46 -18.58 -1.33
CA VAL A 44 -2.56 -17.19 -1.80
C VAL A 44 -2.79 -16.27 -0.61
N PHE A 45 -2.03 -15.18 -0.55
CA PHE A 45 -2.17 -14.14 0.47
C PHE A 45 -2.48 -12.82 -0.23
N VAL A 46 -3.65 -12.25 0.04
CA VAL A 46 -4.12 -11.03 -0.62
C VAL A 46 -3.94 -9.82 0.31
N VAL A 47 -3.31 -8.79 -0.22
CA VAL A 47 -3.29 -7.45 0.38
C VAL A 47 -4.16 -6.53 -0.46
N ARG A 48 -5.08 -5.81 0.19
CA ARG A 48 -5.99 -4.86 -0.45
C ARG A 48 -5.70 -3.47 0.07
N LEU A 49 -5.57 -2.53 -0.85
CA LEU A 49 -5.26 -1.13 -0.58
C LEU A 49 -6.31 -0.24 -1.22
N ASP A 50 -6.63 0.85 -0.55
CA ASP A 50 -7.36 1.98 -1.12
C ASP A 50 -6.39 3.12 -1.40
N HIS A 51 -6.78 4.07 -2.25
CA HIS A 51 -6.11 5.37 -2.28
C HIS A 51 -6.41 6.13 -0.99
N ASP A 52 -5.38 6.72 -0.42
CA ASP A 52 -5.53 7.75 0.62
C ASP A 52 -6.01 9.05 -0.03
N THR A 53 -6.72 9.88 0.74
CA THR A 53 -7.34 11.10 0.22
C THR A 53 -7.14 12.28 1.16
N VAL A 54 -6.95 13.45 0.57
CA VAL A 54 -6.89 14.73 1.28
C VAL A 54 -8.01 15.62 0.74
N THR A 55 -8.87 16.10 1.63
CA THR A 55 -9.92 17.06 1.28
C THR A 55 -9.41 18.48 1.44
N VAL A 56 -9.37 19.23 0.35
CA VAL A 56 -9.04 20.67 0.35
C VAL A 56 -10.34 21.47 0.38
N THR A 57 -10.43 22.43 1.30
CA THR A 57 -11.60 23.30 1.44
C THR A 57 -11.15 24.74 1.69
N PRO A 58 -12.01 25.75 1.54
CA PRO A 58 -11.67 27.13 1.91
C PRO A 58 -11.21 27.29 3.37
N ASP A 59 -11.77 26.50 4.29
CA ASP A 59 -11.43 26.55 5.72
C ASP A 59 -10.13 25.78 6.06
N ASN A 60 -9.70 24.89 5.15
CA ASN A 60 -8.44 24.15 5.25
C ASN A 60 -7.70 24.24 3.89
N PRO A 61 -7.16 25.42 3.55
CA PRO A 61 -6.48 25.63 2.29
C PRO A 61 -5.12 24.92 2.28
N VAL A 62 -4.58 24.76 1.08
CA VAL A 62 -3.23 24.25 0.84
C VAL A 62 -2.53 25.24 -0.10
N ASP A 63 -1.22 25.44 0.11
CA ASP A 63 -0.47 26.35 -0.75
C ASP A 63 -0.18 25.69 -2.12
N PRO A 64 -0.34 26.42 -3.23
CA PRO A 64 0.11 25.97 -4.54
C PRO A 64 1.61 25.64 -4.52
N GLY A 65 2.00 24.56 -5.20
CA GLY A 65 3.37 24.06 -5.21
C GLY A 65 3.72 23.11 -4.05
N ASN A 66 2.91 23.02 -2.99
CA ASN A 66 3.06 21.97 -1.99
C ASN A 66 2.73 20.61 -2.61
N LYS A 67 3.45 19.56 -2.18
CA LYS A 67 3.17 18.18 -2.59
C LYS A 67 1.87 17.70 -1.95
N ILE A 68 1.05 17.01 -2.73
CA ILE A 68 -0.18 16.36 -2.24
C ILE A 68 0.16 15.28 -1.21
N ASN A 69 1.19 14.47 -1.46
CA ASN A 69 1.78 13.55 -0.50
C ASN A 69 3.22 13.97 -0.16
N PRO A 70 3.48 14.55 1.02
CA PRO A 70 4.83 14.98 1.43
C PRO A 70 5.85 13.84 1.57
N LYS A 71 5.41 12.59 1.74
CA LYS A 71 6.29 11.41 1.85
C LYS A 71 6.81 10.92 0.49
N ASP A 72 6.11 11.25 -0.59
CA ASP A 72 6.47 10.83 -1.93
C ASP A 72 7.24 11.97 -2.64
N PRO A 73 8.54 11.79 -2.96
CA PRO A 73 9.32 12.80 -3.64
C PRO A 73 8.80 13.13 -5.04
N ASP A 74 8.06 12.23 -5.68
CA ASP A 74 7.51 12.40 -7.03
C ASP A 74 6.00 12.76 -7.00
N SER A 75 5.44 13.00 -5.80
CA SER A 75 4.05 13.41 -5.65
C SER A 75 3.74 14.64 -6.52
N PRO A 76 2.57 14.67 -7.19
CA PRO A 76 2.04 15.89 -7.78
C PRO A 76 1.94 17.01 -6.73
N THR A 77 1.95 18.24 -7.22
CA THR A 77 1.77 19.43 -6.37
C THR A 77 0.39 20.03 -6.59
N TYR A 78 -0.10 20.77 -5.60
CA TYR A 78 -1.31 21.56 -5.76
C TYR A 78 -1.11 22.65 -6.81
N THR A 79 -2.04 22.74 -7.76
CA THR A 79 -2.04 23.80 -8.76
C THR A 79 -2.65 25.09 -8.19
N PRO A 80 -2.28 26.28 -8.72
CA PRO A 80 -2.96 27.54 -8.39
C PRO A 80 -4.45 27.54 -8.71
#